data_AF-A0A410VAE6-F1
#
_entry.id   AF-A0A410VAE6-F1
#
_cell.length_a   1.000
_cell.length_b   1.000
_cell.length_c   1.000
_cell.angle_alpha   90.00
_cell.angle_beta   90.00
_cell.angle_gamma   90.00
#
_symmetry.space_group_name_H-M   'P 1'
#
loop_
_entity.id
_entity.type
_entity.pdbx_description
1 polymer ?
#
loop_
_entity_poly.entity_id
_entity_poly.type
_entity_poly.pdbx_seq_one_letter_code
_entity_poly.pdbx_strand_id
1 'polypeptide(L)'
;MNQFVARANIDHYLGLLDGGLLPQNRSTITKLLIAEEDKLSHDLEQLEFAENRAANGRLRLNHVRTLLDSFALDTPEREQAGRLLVNLENLQTLLEDFCHRLRAQITSRGP
;
A
#
# COMPACT_ATOMS: atom_id res chain seq x y z
N MET A 1 3.14 -10.02 -10.98
CA MET A 1 3.97 -10.13 -12.18
C MET A 1 5.10 -9.10 -12.19
N ASN A 2 4.86 -7.79 -12.06
CA ASN A 2 5.90 -6.78 -12.24
C ASN A 2 7.05 -6.73 -11.22
N GLN A 3 6.84 -6.81 -9.90
CA GLN A 3 7.96 -6.75 -8.93
C GLN A 3 8.90 -7.97 -8.94
N PHE A 4 8.39 -9.17 -9.26
CA PHE A 4 9.24 -10.36 -9.44
C PHE A 4 10.11 -10.24 -10.67
N VAL A 5 9.50 -9.81 -11.77
CA VAL A 5 10.24 -9.48 -12.99
C VAL A 5 11.24 -8.37 -12.66
N ALA A 6 10.86 -7.36 -11.86
CA ALA A 6 11.77 -6.31 -11.42
C ALA A 6 12.94 -6.84 -10.59
N ARG A 7 12.71 -7.69 -9.57
CA ARG A 7 13.79 -8.32 -8.77
C ARG A 7 14.67 -9.26 -9.59
N ALA A 8 14.09 -10.14 -10.39
CA ALA A 8 14.84 -11.02 -11.27
C ALA A 8 15.63 -10.22 -12.32
N ASN A 9 15.07 -9.11 -12.82
CA ASN A 9 15.76 -8.18 -13.70
C ASN A 9 16.88 -7.45 -12.95
N ILE A 10 16.68 -7.02 -11.71
CA ILE A 10 17.72 -6.42 -10.85
C ILE A 10 18.87 -7.41 -10.66
N ASP A 11 18.59 -8.64 -10.23
CA ASP A 11 19.59 -9.70 -10.04
C ASP A 11 20.33 -9.99 -11.36
N HIS A 12 19.60 -10.05 -12.48
CA HIS A 12 20.17 -10.22 -13.80
C HIS A 12 21.08 -9.06 -14.21
N TYR A 13 20.64 -7.81 -14.03
CA TYR A 13 21.41 -6.62 -14.39
C TYR A 13 22.64 -6.43 -13.50
N LEU A 14 22.54 -6.74 -12.20
CA LEU A 14 23.69 -6.79 -11.29
C LEU A 14 24.71 -7.84 -11.75
N GLY A 15 24.27 -9.05 -12.07
CA GLY A 15 25.14 -10.10 -12.59
C GLY A 15 25.83 -9.71 -13.90
N LEU A 16 25.14 -8.99 -14.79
CA LEU A 16 25.75 -8.45 -16.01
C LEU A 16 26.79 -7.37 -15.69
N LEU A 17 26.52 -6.46 -14.75
CA LEU A 17 27.47 -5.40 -14.36
C LEU A 17 28.74 -5.97 -13.71
N ASP A 18 28.62 -7.05 -12.94
CA ASP A 18 29.74 -7.75 -12.30
C ASP A 18 30.56 -8.58 -13.29
N GLY A 19 29.93 -9.11 -14.35
CA GLY A 19 30.55 -9.97 -15.37
C GLY A 19 31.48 -9.27 -16.37
N GLY A 20 31.73 -7.96 -16.24
CA GLY A 20 32.63 -7.22 -17.12
C GLY A 20 32.02 -6.86 -18.48
N LEU A 21 31.07 -5.93 -18.49
CA LEU A 21 30.47 -5.38 -19.71
C LEU A 21 31.38 -4.38 -20.44
N LEU A 22 31.24 -4.32 -21.76
CA LEU A 22 31.73 -3.19 -22.56
C LEU A 22 31.15 -1.87 -22.01
N PRO A 23 31.93 -0.77 -21.98
CA PRO A 23 31.51 0.49 -21.36
C PRO A 23 30.17 1.05 -21.88
N GLN A 24 29.88 0.85 -23.16
CA GLN A 24 28.63 1.29 -23.79
C GLN A 24 27.41 0.50 -23.28
N ASN A 25 27.57 -0.79 -22.99
CA ASN A 25 26.50 -1.63 -22.46
C ASN A 25 26.27 -1.36 -20.98
N ARG A 26 27.33 -1.01 -20.23
CA ARG A 26 27.26 -0.68 -18.80
C ARG A 26 26.27 0.46 -18.52
N SER A 27 26.32 1.54 -19.30
CA SER A 27 25.40 2.69 -19.14
C SER A 27 23.93 2.31 -19.32
N THR A 28 23.62 1.51 -20.34
CA THR A 28 22.26 1.03 -20.61
C THR A 28 21.75 0.10 -19.51
N ILE A 29 22.57 -0.85 -19.05
CA ILE A 29 22.19 -1.79 -17.99
C ILE A 29 21.96 -1.06 -16.67
N THR A 30 22.77 -0.05 -16.32
CA THR A 30 22.53 0.77 -15.12
C THR A 30 21.19 1.52 -15.18
N LYS A 31 20.79 2.05 -16.34
CA LYS A 31 19.47 2.71 -16.47
C LYS A 31 18.31 1.74 -16.30
N LEU A 32 18.45 0.52 -16.84
CA LEU A 32 17.42 -0.51 -16.69
C LEU A 32 17.32 -1.00 -15.25
N LEU A 33 18.45 -1.13 -14.54
CA LEU A 33 18.49 -1.44 -13.12
C LEU A 33 17.69 -0.42 -12.29
N ILE A 34 17.99 0.88 -12.46
CA ILE A 34 17.29 1.96 -11.75
C ILE A 34 15.78 1.90 -12.01
N ALA A 35 15.37 1.69 -13.26
CA ALA A 35 13.95 1.63 -13.61
C ALA A 35 13.21 0.44 -12.95
N GLU A 36 13.89 -0.67 -12.66
CA GLU A 36 13.30 -1.79 -11.92
C GLU A 36 13.26 -1.51 -10.40
N GLU A 37 14.30 -0.86 -9.85
CA GLU A 37 14.31 -0.41 -8.46
C GLU A 37 13.20 0.62 -8.18
N ASP A 38 12.98 1.56 -9.09
CA ASP A 38 11.90 2.56 -9.00
C ASP A 38 10.51 1.90 -8.94
N LYS A 39 10.28 0.82 -9.70
CA LYS A 39 9.02 0.06 -9.65
C LYS A 39 8.82 -0.61 -8.29
N LEU A 40 9.88 -1.13 -7.69
CA LEU A 40 9.81 -1.72 -6.35
C LEU A 40 9.50 -0.65 -5.29
N SER A 41 10.14 0.52 -5.39
CA SER A 41 9.90 1.66 -4.49
C SER A 41 8.45 2.12 -4.54
N HIS A 42 7.91 2.28 -5.76
CA HIS A 42 6.55 2.76 -5.94
C HIS A 42 5.50 1.83 -5.30
N ASP A 43 5.63 0.52 -5.46
CA ASP A 43 4.70 -0.45 -4.87
C ASP A 43 4.76 -0.44 -3.32
N LEU A 44 5.93 -0.17 -2.73
CA LEU A 44 6.09 -0.03 -1.27
C LEU A 44 5.51 1.30 -0.75
N GLU A 45 5.74 2.41 -1.46
CA GLU A 45 5.13 3.72 -1.14
C GLU A 45 3.60 3.66 -1.17
N GLN A 46 3.03 2.97 -2.17
CA GLN A 46 1.58 2.78 -2.26
C GLN A 46 1.03 1.95 -1.09
N LEU A 47 1.77 0.92 -0.66
CA LEU A 47 1.40 0.14 0.52
C LEU A 47 1.45 1.00 1.79
N GLU A 48 2.53 1.73 2.03
CA GLU A 48 2.67 2.61 3.19
C GLU A 48 1.57 3.68 3.23
N PHE A 49 1.27 4.30 2.09
CA PHE A 49 0.17 5.27 1.98
C PHE A 49 -1.18 4.65 2.35
N ALA A 50 -1.48 3.47 1.81
CA ALA A 50 -2.72 2.75 2.09
C ALA A 50 -2.84 2.38 3.58
N GLU A 51 -1.78 1.87 4.18
CA GLU A 51 -1.75 1.46 5.58
C GLU A 51 -1.90 2.65 6.54
N ASN A 52 -1.22 3.77 6.25
CA ASN A 52 -1.38 5.02 6.99
C ASN A 52 -2.82 5.54 6.89
N ARG A 53 -3.45 5.43 5.71
CA ARG A 53 -4.84 5.83 5.52
C ARG A 53 -5.80 4.94 6.30
N ALA A 54 -5.59 3.62 6.29
CA ALA A 54 -6.36 2.67 7.08
C ALA A 54 -6.21 2.91 8.58
N ALA A 55 -5.00 3.19 9.07
CA ALA A 55 -4.75 3.50 10.48
C ALA A 55 -5.49 4.74 10.96
N ASN A 56 -5.42 5.83 10.18
CA ASN A 56 -6.16 7.06 10.47
C ASN A 56 -7.69 6.85 10.42
N GLY A 57 -8.16 5.98 9.51
CA GLY A 57 -9.57 5.57 9.44
C GLY A 57 -10.04 4.87 10.72
N ARG A 58 -9.24 3.92 11.26
CA ARG A 58 -9.55 3.24 12.54
C ARG A 58 -9.65 4.21 13.71
N LEU A 59 -8.74 5.20 13.79
CA LEU A 59 -8.80 6.23 14.83
C LEU A 59 -10.09 7.04 14.75
N ARG A 60 -10.49 7.46 13.55
CA ARG A 60 -11.73 8.21 13.34
C ARG A 60 -12.98 7.38 13.65
N LEU A 61 -12.97 6.10 13.29
CA LEU A 61 -14.07 5.17 13.57
C LEU A 61 -14.24 4.99 15.08
N ASN A 62 -13.14 4.78 15.81
CA ASN A 62 -13.16 4.70 17.27
C ASN A 62 -13.69 5.99 17.91
N HIS A 63 -13.26 7.15 17.42
CA HIS A 63 -13.75 8.44 17.90
C HIS A 63 -15.27 8.60 17.71
N VAL A 64 -15.80 8.25 16.53
CA VAL A 64 -17.24 8.33 16.25
C VAL A 64 -18.04 7.33 17.09
N ARG A 65 -17.49 6.13 17.38
CA ARG A 65 -18.11 5.19 18.33
C ARG A 65 -18.21 5.79 19.74
N THR A 66 -17.12 6.37 20.25
CA THR A 66 -17.15 7.05 21.55
C THR A 66 -18.16 8.19 21.58
N LEU A 67 -18.25 8.98 20.49
CA LEU A 67 -19.26 10.04 20.39
C LEU A 67 -20.68 9.48 20.39
N LEU A 68 -20.95 8.44 19.60
CA LEU A 68 -22.25 7.77 19.57
C LEU A 68 -22.67 7.33 20.97
N ASP A 69 -21.77 6.69 21.71
CA ASP A 69 -22.02 6.20 23.07
C ASP A 69 -22.26 7.31 24.09
N SER A 70 -21.78 8.53 23.82
CA SER A 70 -21.98 9.70 24.68
C SER A 70 -23.35 10.38 24.49
N PHE A 71 -24.04 10.17 23.37
CA PHE A 71 -25.34 10.76 23.11
C PHE A 71 -26.47 9.93 23.72
N ALA A 72 -27.48 10.61 24.26
CA ALA A 72 -28.71 9.98 24.72
C ALA A 72 -29.45 9.27 23.56
N LEU A 73 -30.27 8.28 23.90
CA LEU A 73 -31.10 7.59 22.92
C LEU A 73 -32.08 8.56 22.24
N ASP A 74 -32.42 8.26 20.98
CA ASP A 74 -33.40 8.98 20.16
C ASP A 74 -33.12 10.48 19.94
N THR A 75 -31.86 10.92 20.13
CA THR A 75 -31.47 12.28 19.77
C THR A 75 -31.03 12.37 18.29
N PRO A 76 -31.29 13.49 17.62
CA PRO A 76 -30.82 13.72 16.25
C PRO A 76 -29.30 13.58 16.09
N GLU A 77 -28.53 13.97 17.11
CA GLU A 77 -27.08 13.86 17.14
C GLU A 77 -26.64 12.39 17.14
N ARG A 78 -27.31 11.54 17.92
CA ARG A 78 -27.05 10.09 17.95
C ARG A 78 -27.36 9.46 16.60
N GLU A 79 -28.48 9.80 15.98
CA GLU A 79 -28.80 9.30 14.64
C GLU A 79 -27.78 9.74 13.59
N GLN A 80 -27.34 11.00 13.64
CA GLN A 80 -26.35 11.53 12.72
C GLN A 80 -24.99 10.85 12.91
N ALA A 81 -24.56 10.65 14.16
CA ALA A 81 -23.35 9.91 14.49
C ALA A 81 -23.45 8.45 14.03
N GLY A 82 -24.63 7.82 14.13
CA GLY A 82 -24.88 6.46 13.64
C GLY A 82 -24.73 6.35 12.12
N ARG A 83 -25.32 7.28 11.36
CA ARG A 83 -25.14 7.35 9.89
C ARG A 83 -23.68 7.56 9.50
N LEU A 84 -22.98 8.44 10.23
CA LEU A 84 -21.55 8.66 10.00
C LEU A 84 -20.72 7.41 10.30
N LEU A 85 -21.04 6.69 11.39
CA LEU A 85 -20.36 5.46 11.77
C LEU A 85 -20.45 4.40 10.67
N VAL A 86 -21.66 4.13 10.16
CA VAL A 86 -21.87 3.16 9.07
C VAL A 86 -21.05 3.53 7.83
N ASN A 87 -21.02 4.81 7.46
CA ASN A 87 -20.23 5.29 6.32
C ASN A 87 -18.72 5.08 6.55
N LEU A 88 -18.23 5.33 7.76
CA LEU A 88 -16.84 5.12 8.11
C LEU A 88 -16.47 3.63 8.17
N GLU A 89 -17.37 2.76 8.64
CA GLU A 89 -17.19 1.31 8.65
C GLU A 89 -17.07 0.75 7.22
N ASN A 90 -17.93 1.21 6.30
CA ASN A 90 -17.85 0.84 4.90
C ASN A 90 -16.53 1.31 4.26
N LEU A 91 -16.13 2.56 4.51
CA LEU A 91 -14.86 3.09 4.02
C LEU A 91 -13.66 2.32 4.61
N GLN A 92 -13.71 1.99 5.89
CA GLN A 92 -12.64 1.24 6.55
C GLN A 92 -12.49 -0.15 5.93
N THR A 93 -13.59 -0.84 5.67
CA THR A 93 -13.58 -2.16 5.02
C THR A 93 -12.87 -2.09 3.66
N LEU A 94 -13.20 -1.09 2.83
CA LEU A 94 -12.54 -0.90 1.53
C LEU A 94 -11.04 -0.63 1.65
N LEU A 95 -10.61 0.13 2.65
CA LEU A 95 -9.19 0.44 2.88
C LEU A 95 -8.42 -0.78 3.38
N GLU A 96 -9.00 -1.58 4.28
CA GLU A 96 -8.39 -2.82 4.75
C GLU A 96 -8.28 -3.84 3.61
N ASP A 97 -9.34 -4.00 2.81
CA ASP A 97 -9.32 -4.87 1.61
C ASP A 97 -8.25 -4.43 0.60
N PHE A 98 -8.10 -3.12 0.41
CA PHE A 98 -7.05 -2.58 -0.45
C PHE A 98 -5.65 -2.88 0.09
N CYS A 99 -5.42 -2.67 1.39
CA CYS A 99 -4.15 -3.04 2.04
C CYS A 99 -3.88 -4.54 1.92
N HIS A 100 -4.89 -5.39 2.15
CA HIS A 100 -4.78 -6.83 1.99
C HIS A 100 -4.44 -7.23 0.56
N ARG A 101 -5.07 -6.62 -0.45
CA ARG A 101 -4.73 -6.88 -1.85
C ARG A 101 -3.32 -6.42 -2.20
N LEU A 102 -2.87 -5.26 -1.72
CA LEU A 102 -1.50 -4.78 -1.94
C LEU A 102 -0.48 -5.70 -1.27
N ARG A 103 -0.70 -6.09 -0.01
CA ARG A 103 0.16 -7.07 0.68
C ARG A 103 0.15 -8.41 -0.03
N ALA A 104 -1.02 -8.96 -0.38
CA ALA A 104 -1.12 -10.20 -1.13
C ALA A 104 -0.44 -10.09 -2.49
N GLN A 105 -0.54 -8.93 -3.16
CA GLN A 105 0.18 -8.66 -4.39
C GLN A 105 1.70 -8.69 -4.17
N ILE A 106 2.20 -8.22 -3.03
CA ILE A 106 3.63 -8.25 -2.69
C ILE A 106 4.05 -9.66 -2.20
N THR A 107 3.20 -10.39 -1.45
CA THR A 107 3.50 -11.67 -0.76
C THR A 107 3.15 -12.93 -1.56
N SER A 108 2.03 -13.01 -2.28
CA SER A 108 1.77 -14.08 -3.27
C SER A 108 2.81 -14.07 -4.40
N ARG A 109 3.65 -13.03 -4.36
CA ARG A 109 4.84 -12.87 -5.14
C ARG A 109 6.15 -13.20 -4.38
N GLY A 110 6.19 -14.31 -3.60
CA GLY A 110 7.39 -15.00 -3.09
C GLY A 110 7.08 -16.05 -1.99
N PRO A 111 7.91 -17.08 -1.73
CA PRO A 111 9.37 -17.01 -1.61
C PRO A 111 10.17 -17.32 -2.88
#